data_AF-A0A495YFT1-F1
#
_entry.id   AF-A0A495YFT1-F1
#
_cell.length_a   1.000
_cell.length_b   1.000
_cell.length_c   1.000
_cell.angle_alpha   90.00
_cell.angle_beta   90.00
_cell.angle_gamma   90.00
#
_symmetry.space_group_name_H-M   'P 1'
#
loop_
_entity.id
_entity.type
_entity.pdbx_description
1 polymer ?
#
loop_
_entity_poly.entity_id
_entity_poly.type
_entity_poly.pdbx_seq_one_letter_code
_entity_poly.pdbx_strand_id
1 'polypeptide(L)'
;MLIYKSFIEKKALLEAQLAREREAISAAVLNEVRNCIEEFGFTQNDLFPSRPRATARRRRAKYFNPDTGQTWSGVGREPVWMRGRDRTHFLIDAAENGSSIDESPELENC
;
A
#
# COMPACT_ATOMS: atom_id res chain seq x y z
N MET A 1 -38.14 -25.56 21.61
CA MET A 1 -37.76 -24.35 20.83
C MET A 1 -36.64 -23.65 21.56
N LEU A 2 -35.45 -23.57 20.97
CA LEU A 2 -34.32 -22.87 21.58
C LEU A 2 -34.44 -21.38 21.28
N ILE A 3 -34.65 -20.59 22.32
CA ILE A 3 -34.71 -19.11 22.33
C ILE A 3 -33.54 -18.47 21.55
N TYR A 4 -32.39 -19.15 21.49
CA TYR A 4 -31.25 -18.75 20.68
C TYR A 4 -31.58 -18.62 19.18
N LYS A 5 -32.30 -19.57 18.59
CA LYS A 5 -32.64 -19.54 17.15
C LYS A 5 -33.51 -18.34 16.79
N SER A 6 -34.49 -17.99 17.63
CA SER A 6 -35.34 -16.83 17.39
C SER A 6 -34.59 -15.50 17.51
N PHE A 7 -33.54 -15.42 18.34
CA PHE A 7 -32.65 -14.26 18.38
C PHE A 7 -31.80 -14.13 17.10
N ILE A 8 -31.33 -15.24 16.55
CA ILE A 8 -30.60 -15.25 15.27
C ILE A 8 -31.51 -14.79 14.11
N GLU A 9 -32.75 -15.28 14.06
CA GLU A 9 -33.72 -14.85 13.04
C GLU A 9 -34.02 -13.35 13.14
N LYS A 10 -34.23 -12.83 14.36
CA LYS A 10 -34.42 -11.39 14.59
C LYS A 10 -33.21 -10.57 14.15
N LYS A 11 -31.99 -11.04 14.43
CA LYS A 11 -30.76 -10.40 13.98
C LYS A 11 -30.70 -10.35 12.45
N ALA A 12 -30.95 -11.47 11.78
CA ALA A 12 -30.93 -11.55 10.32
C ALA A 12 -31.96 -10.59 9.67
N LEU A 13 -33.14 -10.48 10.27
CA LEU A 13 -34.16 -9.54 9.81
C LEU A 13 -33.70 -8.08 9.91
N LEU A 14 -33.10 -7.70 11.05
CA LEU A 14 -32.55 -6.35 11.25
C LEU A 14 -31.39 -6.05 10.30
N GLU A 15 -30.50 -7.01 10.07
CA GLU A 15 -29.40 -6.85 9.11
C GLU A 15 -29.92 -6.70 7.68
N ALA A 16 -30.95 -7.45 7.28
CA ALA A 16 -31.60 -7.29 5.99
C ALA A 16 -32.26 -5.92 5.83
N GLN A 17 -32.87 -5.39 6.89
CA GLN A 17 -33.43 -4.04 6.88
C GLN A 17 -32.32 -2.98 6.77
N LEU A 18 -31.23 -3.13 7.53
CA LEU A 18 -30.08 -2.22 7.45
C LEU A 18 -29.46 -2.22 6.05
N ALA A 19 -29.34 -3.38 5.39
CA ALA A 19 -28.84 -3.47 4.02
C ALA A 19 -29.72 -2.70 3.04
N ARG A 20 -31.04 -2.88 3.11
CA ARG A 20 -32.01 -2.15 2.25
C ARG A 20 -31.93 -0.64 2.44
N GLU A 21 -31.86 -0.18 3.69
CA GLU A 21 -31.72 1.25 4.00
C GLU A 21 -30.39 1.81 3.49
N ARG A 22 -29.28 1.08 3.68
CA ARG A 22 -27.97 1.49 3.16
C ARG A 22 -27.97 1.59 1.64
N GLU A 23 -28.58 0.64 0.95
CA GLU A 23 -28.74 0.67 -0.50
C GLU A 23 -29.56 1.90 -0.94
N ALA A 24 -30.73 2.13 -0.32
CA ALA A 24 -31.57 3.29 -0.61
C ALA A 24 -30.85 4.63 -0.36
N ILE A 25 -30.18 4.77 0.78
CA ILE A 25 -29.38 5.97 1.11
C ILE A 25 -28.24 6.13 0.11
N SER A 26 -27.50 5.06 -0.20
CA SER A 26 -26.38 5.13 -1.15
C SER A 26 -26.84 5.53 -2.55
N ALA A 27 -28.00 5.03 -2.99
CA ALA A 27 -28.58 5.41 -4.28
C ALA A 27 -29.01 6.87 -4.31
N ALA A 28 -29.61 7.38 -3.22
CA ALA A 28 -29.97 8.79 -3.08
C ALA A 28 -28.72 9.69 -3.12
N VAL A 29 -27.69 9.37 -2.33
CA VAL A 29 -26.43 10.11 -2.29
C VAL A 29 -25.74 10.09 -3.66
N LEU A 30 -25.74 8.96 -4.38
CA LEU A 30 -25.17 8.89 -5.72
C LEU A 30 -25.88 9.82 -6.71
N ASN A 31 -27.21 9.97 -6.59
CA ASN A 31 -27.95 10.90 -7.43
C ASN A 31 -27.64 12.35 -7.09
N GLU A 32 -27.55 12.69 -5.80
CA GLU A 32 -27.12 14.03 -5.36
C GLU A 32 -25.72 14.37 -5.89
N VAL A 33 -24.77 13.44 -5.79
CA VAL A 33 -23.41 13.63 -6.32
C VAL A 33 -23.44 13.81 -7.83
N ARG A 34 -24.25 13.04 -8.58
CA ARG A 34 -24.40 13.23 -10.02
C ARG A 34 -24.97 14.60 -10.37
N ASN A 35 -26.00 15.07 -9.66
CA ASN A 35 -26.55 16.40 -9.87
C ASN A 35 -25.51 17.49 -9.61
N CYS A 36 -24.72 17.38 -8.54
CA CYS A 36 -23.63 18.30 -8.28
C CYS A 36 -22.56 18.27 -9.39
N ILE A 37 -22.22 17.10 -9.92
CA ILE A 37 -21.27 16.98 -11.03
C ILE A 37 -21.81 17.69 -12.29
N GLU A 38 -23.09 17.51 -12.60
CA GLU A 38 -23.74 18.15 -13.76
C GLU A 38 -23.90 19.66 -13.60
N GLU A 39 -24.29 20.13 -12.41
CA GLU A 39 -24.52 21.56 -12.12
C GLU A 39 -23.22 22.37 -12.12
N PHE A 40 -22.17 21.84 -11.50
CA PHE A 40 -20.90 22.55 -11.33
C PHE A 40 -19.83 22.15 -12.35
N GLY A 41 -20.11 21.15 -13.20
CA GLY A 41 -19.18 20.67 -14.22
C GLY A 41 -17.93 20.00 -13.66
N PHE A 42 -18.05 19.32 -12.50
CA PHE A 42 -16.90 18.65 -11.88
C PHE A 42 -16.35 17.54 -12.78
N THR A 43 -15.02 17.49 -12.92
CA THR A 43 -14.33 16.43 -13.64
C THR A 43 -13.77 15.38 -12.68
N GLN A 44 -13.35 14.23 -13.20
CA GLN A 44 -12.75 13.17 -12.39
C GLN A 44 -11.54 13.66 -11.58
N ASN A 45 -10.77 14.62 -12.11
CA ASN A 45 -9.62 15.19 -11.40
C ASN A 45 -10.02 16.07 -10.20
N ASP A 46 -11.20 16.69 -10.24
CA ASP A 46 -11.70 17.53 -9.15
C ASP A 46 -12.23 16.67 -7.99
N LEU A 47 -12.81 15.50 -8.31
CA LEU A 47 -13.32 14.53 -7.35
C LEU A 47 -12.22 13.62 -6.78
N PHE A 48 -11.25 13.27 -7.63
CA PHE A 48 -10.14 12.38 -7.31
C PHE A 48 -8.82 13.06 -7.68
N PRO A 49 -8.39 14.09 -6.93
CA PRO A 49 -7.12 14.72 -7.19
C PRO A 49 -6.02 13.68 -7.08
N SER A 50 -5.27 13.48 -8.17
CA SER A 50 -4.08 12.64 -8.16
C SER A 50 -3.09 13.27 -7.21
N ARG A 51 -3.01 12.74 -5.99
CA ARG A 51 -2.04 13.19 -5.00
C ARG A 51 -0.68 13.07 -5.65
N PRO A 52 0.13 14.15 -5.74
CA PRO A 52 1.42 14.05 -6.38
C PRO A 52 2.19 12.95 -5.68
N ARG A 53 2.47 11.86 -6.39
CA ARG A 53 3.43 10.85 -5.96
C ARG A 53 4.65 11.68 -5.62
N ALA A 54 5.09 11.68 -4.37
CA ALA A 54 6.28 12.41 -3.96
C ALA A 54 7.47 11.85 -4.76
N THR A 55 7.69 12.37 -5.95
CA THR A 55 8.79 12.06 -6.84
C THR A 55 9.98 12.94 -6.48
N ALA A 56 10.15 13.21 -5.18
CA ALA A 56 11.50 13.21 -4.66
C ALA A 56 12.00 11.78 -4.85
N ARG A 57 12.62 11.51 -6.01
CA ARG A 57 13.52 10.37 -6.21
C ARG A 57 14.61 10.50 -5.13
N ARG A 58 14.30 10.09 -3.89
CA ARG A 58 15.29 9.81 -2.86
C ARG A 58 16.10 8.69 -3.46
N ARG A 59 17.24 9.04 -4.07
CA ARG A 59 18.13 8.08 -4.71
C ARG A 59 18.40 6.99 -3.67
N ARG A 60 18.14 5.73 -4.03
CA ARG A 60 18.46 4.60 -3.16
C ARG A 60 19.93 4.72 -2.77
N ALA A 61 20.23 4.56 -1.48
CA ALA A 61 21.61 4.46 -1.05
C ALA A 61 22.24 3.25 -1.76
N LYS A 62 23.41 3.45 -2.37
CA LYS A 62 24.16 2.38 -3.04
C LYS A 62 25.23 1.79 -2.12
N TYR A 63 25.71 2.61 -1.19
CA TYR A 63 26.76 2.24 -0.26
C TYR A 63 26.36 2.52 1.19
N PHE A 64 26.74 1.63 2.10
CA PHE A 64 26.53 1.69 3.54
C PHE A 64 27.85 1.47 4.29
N ASN A 65 28.10 2.29 5.30
CA ASN A 65 29.24 2.13 6.19
C ASN A 65 28.81 1.39 7.48
N PRO A 66 29.29 0.17 7.75
CA PRO A 66 28.96 -0.56 8.97
C PRO A 66 29.50 0.08 10.26
N ASP A 67 30.60 0.84 10.17
CA ASP A 67 31.26 1.45 11.34
C ASP A 67 30.55 2.72 11.83
N THR A 68 29.90 3.46 10.92
CA THR A 68 29.31 4.79 11.22
C THR A 68 27.84 4.91 10.87
N GLY A 69 27.25 3.92 10.22
CA GLY A 69 25.85 3.93 9.77
C GLY A 69 25.55 4.92 8.62
N GLN A 70 26.57 5.56 8.05
CA GLN A 70 26.39 6.53 6.97
C GLN A 70 26.08 5.85 5.64
N THR A 71 25.16 6.43 4.87
CA THR A 71 24.77 5.94 3.54
C THR A 71 25.14 6.93 2.43
N TRP A 72 25.49 6.42 1.26
CA TRP A 72 25.80 7.25 0.09
C TRP A 72 25.15 6.70 -1.17
N SER A 73 24.51 7.58 -1.96
CA SER A 73 23.79 7.20 -3.18
C SER A 73 24.68 7.01 -4.41
N GLY A 74 26.01 7.17 -4.27
CA GLY A 74 26.95 7.07 -5.37
C GLY A 74 27.02 8.31 -6.28
N VAL A 75 26.26 9.37 -5.96
CA VAL A 75 26.23 10.61 -6.72
C VAL A 75 26.63 11.79 -5.83
N GLY A 76 27.55 12.62 -6.29
CA GLY A 76 28.05 13.80 -5.58
C GLY A 76 29.44 13.59 -4.98
N ARG A 77 29.78 14.37 -3.95
CA ARG A 77 31.10 14.28 -3.28
C ARG A 77 31.20 12.95 -2.53
N GLU A 78 32.27 12.21 -2.80
CA GLU A 78 32.54 10.95 -2.11
C GLU A 78 32.86 11.19 -0.63
N PRO A 79 32.21 10.44 0.29
CA PRO A 79 32.43 10.58 1.72
C PRO A 79 33.82 10.09 2.15
N VAL A 80 34.32 10.62 3.27
CA VAL A 80 35.70 10.37 3.77
C VAL A 80 35.96 8.88 4.04
N TRP A 81 34.95 8.14 4.49
CA TRP A 81 35.08 6.71 4.81
C TRP A 81 35.23 5.80 3.58
N MET A 82 34.88 6.27 2.39
CA MET A 82 35.05 5.53 1.13
C MET A 82 36.29 5.97 0.34
N ARG A 83 36.90 7.09 0.73
CA ARG A 83 38.05 7.68 0.02
C ARG A 83 39.29 6.82 0.24
N GLY A 84 39.79 6.17 -0.83
CA GLY A 84 41.01 5.36 -0.80
C GLY A 84 40.83 3.93 -0.27
N ARG A 85 39.60 3.44 -0.13
CA ARG A 85 39.26 2.04 0.19
C ARG A 85 38.47 1.40 -0.96
N ASP A 86 38.47 0.08 -0.98
CA ASP A 86 37.72 -0.69 -1.98
C ASP A 86 36.21 -0.52 -1.79
N ARG A 87 35.56 -0.02 -2.85
CA ARG A 87 34.16 0.42 -2.87
C ARG A 87 33.16 -0.73 -2.77
N THR A 88 33.63 -1.95 -3.07
CA THR A 88 32.85 -3.20 -3.04
C THR A 88 32.48 -3.62 -1.63
N HIS A 89 33.31 -3.33 -0.62
CA HIS A 89 33.05 -3.68 0.78
C HIS A 89 31.88 -2.91 1.40
N PHE A 90 31.51 -1.78 0.81
CA PHE A 90 30.44 -0.92 1.31
C PHE A 90 29.16 -1.02 0.48
N LEU A 91 29.11 -1.89 -0.54
CA LEU A 91 27.97 -1.98 -1.45
C LEU A 91 26.81 -2.73 -0.77
N ILE A 92 25.63 -2.11 -0.73
CA ILE A 92 24.45 -2.71 -0.08
C ILE A 92 23.96 -3.97 -0.83
N ASP A 93 24.04 -3.99 -2.16
CA ASP A 93 23.59 -5.11 -3.00
C ASP A 93 24.53 -6.34 -2.99
N ALA A 94 25.70 -6.26 -2.34
CA ALA A 94 26.65 -7.38 -2.30
C ALA A 94 26.32 -8.41 -1.20
N ALA A 95 25.44 -8.07 -0.23
CA ALA A 95 25.18 -8.91 0.94
C ALA A 95 24.06 -9.96 0.76
N GLU A 96 23.36 -10.00 -0.39
CA GLU A 96 22.15 -10.83 -0.58
C GLU A 96 22.33 -12.05 -1.50
N ASN A 97 23.56 -12.53 -1.74
CA ASN A 97 23.79 -13.79 -2.44
C ASN A 97 24.57 -14.75 -1.55
N GLY A 98 23.86 -15.43 -0.64
CA GLY A 98 24.46 -16.35 0.31
C GLY A 98 23.54 -17.18 1.20
N SER A 99 22.31 -17.54 0.79
CA SER A 99 21.66 -18.78 1.26
C SER A 99 20.45 -19.15 0.41
N SER A 100 20.73 -19.88 -0.67
CA SER A 100 19.79 -20.82 -1.27
C SER A 100 19.51 -21.95 -0.28
N ILE A 101 18.26 -22.08 0.15
CA ILE A 101 17.64 -23.40 0.34
C ILE A 101 16.29 -23.31 -0.38
N ASP A 102 16.37 -23.70 -1.65
CA ASP A 102 15.26 -24.05 -2.50
C ASP A 102 14.76 -25.42 -2.04
N GLU A 103 13.59 -25.48 -1.40
CA GLU A 103 12.85 -26.73 -1.26
C GLU A 103 11.35 -26.43 -1.20
N SER A 104 10.73 -26.35 -2.37
CA SER A 104 9.28 -26.54 -2.56
C SER A 104 9.07 -26.93 -4.02
N PRO A 105 8.56 -28.15 -4.26
CA PRO A 105 7.16 -28.20 -4.68
C PRO A 105 6.42 -29.48 -4.24
N GLU A 106 5.12 -29.33 -3.99
CA GLU A 106 3.99 -30.20 -4.42
C GLU A 106 2.76 -29.69 -3.65
N LEU A 107 1.89 -28.87 -4.26
CA LEU A 107 0.80 -29.29 -5.14
C LEU A 107 0.10 -30.58 -4.68
N GLU A 108 -0.81 -30.45 -3.73
CA GLU A 108 -2.02 -31.28 -3.77
C GLU A 108 -3.27 -30.41 -3.67
N ASN A 109 -3.99 -30.47 -4.78
CA ASN A 109 -5.23 -29.82 -5.12
C ASN A 109 -6.38 -30.57 -4.43
N CYS A 110 -7.26 -29.85 -3.74
CA CYS A 110 -8.58 -30.35 -3.33
C CYS A 110 -9.59 -29.21 -3.43
#